data_AF-A0A7X7MWS4-F1
#
_entry.id   AF-A0A7X7MWS4-F1
#
_cell.length_a   1.000
_cell.length_b   1.000
_cell.length_c   1.000
_cell.angle_alpha   90.00
_cell.angle_beta   90.00
_cell.angle_gamma   90.00
#
_symmetry.space_group_name_H-M   'P 1'
#
loop_
_entity.id
_entity.type
_entity.pdbx_description
1 polymer ?
#
loop_
_entity_poly.entity_id
_entity_poly.type
_entity_poly.pdbx_seq_one_letter_code
_entity_poly.pdbx_strand_id
1 'polypeptide(L)' 'VNDRPVTLTGKPSYIYVDVFDLIDFDLTKPQGRSVATLLNGQTAQYTEYLKQGDILNIYWVQ' A
#
# COMPACT_ATOMS: atom_id res chain seq x y z
N VAL A 1 5.58 -1.36 -4.84
CA VAL A 1 5.34 -0.41 -3.73
C VAL A 1 6.58 0.46 -3.56
N ASN A 2 6.47 1.78 -3.70
CA ASN A 2 7.61 2.71 -3.58
C ASN A 2 8.85 2.24 -4.36
N ASP A 3 8.68 1.99 -5.66
CA ASP A 3 9.71 1.50 -6.59
C ASP A 3 10.29 0.10 -6.34
N ARG A 4 9.76 -0.64 -5.35
CA ARG A 4 10.11 -2.05 -5.12
C ARG A 4 9.01 -2.98 -5.65
N PRO A 5 9.32 -3.98 -6.50
CA PRO A 5 8.35 -4.97 -6.91
C PRO A 5 7.96 -5.85 -5.71
N VAL A 6 6.65 -6.05 -5.52
CA VAL A 6 6.09 -6.92 -4.48
C VAL A 6 5.19 -7.93 -5.17
N THR A 7 5.39 -9.21 -4.92
CA THR A 7 4.54 -10.28 -5.45
C THR A 7 3.59 -10.73 -4.34
N LEU A 8 2.29 -10.52 -4.56
CA LEU A 8 1.24 -10.99 -3.65
C LEU A 8 0.83 -12.42 -4.06
N THR A 9 1.11 -13.42 -3.22
CA THR A 9 0.75 -14.83 -3.50
C THR A 9 0.04 -15.49 -2.31
N GLY A 10 -0.95 -16.35 -2.57
CA GLY A 10 -1.66 -17.11 -1.53
C GLY A 10 -3.11 -16.69 -1.28
N LYS A 11 -3.58 -15.57 -1.86
CA LYS A 11 -5.02 -15.21 -1.90
C LYS A 11 -5.49 -15.03 -3.35
N PRO A 12 -6.76 -15.37 -3.66
CA PRO A 12 -7.33 -15.17 -4.99
C PRO A 12 -7.58 -13.68 -5.32
N SER A 13 -7.64 -12.83 -4.31
CA SER A 13 -7.74 -11.38 -4.45
C SER A 13 -7.10 -10.71 -3.23
N TYR A 14 -6.59 -9.51 -3.45
CA TYR A 14 -6.00 -8.67 -2.41
C TYR A 14 -6.72 -7.33 -2.40
N ILE A 15 -6.96 -6.82 -1.19
CA ILE A 15 -7.38 -5.44 -0.98
C ILE A 15 -6.21 -4.62 -0.51
N TYR A 16 -6.30 -3.30 -0.65
CA TYR A 16 -5.25 -2.35 -0.27
C TYR A 16 -4.61 -2.65 1.10
N VAL A 17 -5.41 -2.95 2.13
CA VAL A 17 -4.89 -3.18 3.48
C VAL A 17 -3.98 -4.40 3.60
N ASP A 18 -4.15 -5.42 2.73
CA ASP A 18 -3.30 -6.62 2.75
C ASP A 18 -1.84 -6.29 2.39
N VAL A 19 -1.57 -5.13 1.76
CA VAL A 19 -0.22 -4.73 1.38
C VAL A 19 0.62 -4.36 2.60
N PHE A 20 0.02 -3.86 3.69
CA PHE A 20 0.76 -3.50 4.90
C PHE A 20 1.40 -4.70 5.59
N ASP A 21 0.82 -5.89 5.43
CA ASP A 21 1.40 -7.14 5.95
C ASP A 21 2.64 -7.59 5.16
N LEU A 22 2.84 -7.05 3.96
CA LEU A 22 3.83 -7.53 2.98
C LEU A 22 4.92 -6.51 2.67
N ILE A 23 4.78 -5.29 3.17
CA ILE A 23 5.78 -4.23 3.03
C ILE A 23 6.46 -3.98 4.37
N ASP A 24 7.76 -3.75 4.34
CA ASP A 24 8.53 -3.35 5.52
C ASP A 24 8.35 -1.84 5.76
N PHE A 25 7.12 -1.44 6.08
CA PHE A 25 6.76 -0.07 6.42
C PHE A 25 6.43 -0.01 7.91
N ASP A 26 7.35 0.55 8.69
CA ASP A 26 7.24 0.60 10.14
C ASP A 26 6.18 1.60 10.60
N LEU A 27 4.93 1.13 10.71
CA LEU A 27 3.80 1.88 11.25
C LEU A 27 3.97 2.23 12.74
N THR A 28 4.91 1.59 13.45
CA THR A 28 5.16 1.85 14.88
C THR A 28 6.01 3.09 15.11
N LYS A 29 6.70 3.59 14.07
CA LYS A 29 7.50 4.82 14.11
C LYS A 29 6.85 5.90 13.24
N PRO A 30 5.80 6.59 13.73
CA PRO A 30 5.18 7.67 12.99
C PRO A 30 6.19 8.78 12.67
N GLN A 31 6.44 9.01 11.37
CA GLN A 31 7.27 10.13 10.88
C GLN A 31 6.43 11.29 10.34
N GLY A 32 5.12 11.30 10.60
CA GLY A 32 4.17 12.33 10.16
C GLY A 32 2.85 12.25 10.92
N ARG A 33 1.86 13.02 10.48
CA ARG A 33 0.51 13.06 11.09
C ARG A 33 -0.35 11.85 10.73
N SER A 34 -0.19 11.32 9.52
CA SER A 34 -0.91 10.14 9.03
C SER A 34 -0.16 9.46 7.90
N VAL A 35 -0.56 8.24 7.54
CA VAL A 35 -0.08 7.53 6.36
C VAL A 35 -1.04 7.81 5.20
N ALA A 36 -0.51 8.28 4.07
CA ALA A 36 -1.25 8.34 2.82
C ALA A 36 -0.87 7.16 1.94
N THR A 37 -1.85 6.69 1.16
CA THR A 37 -1.61 5.72 0.10
C THR A 37 -2.25 6.17 -1.19
N LEU A 38 -1.45 6.17 -2.25
CA LEU A 38 -1.92 6.38 -3.60
C LEU A 38 -1.88 5.06 -4.36
N LEU A 39 -3.01 4.70 -4.98
CA LEU A 39 -3.12 3.64 -5.97
C LEU A 39 -3.14 4.29 -7.35
N ASN A 40 -2.13 4.01 -8.17
CA ASN A 40 -1.97 4.60 -9.51
C ASN A 40 -2.03 6.15 -9.51
N GLY A 41 -1.53 6.78 -8.44
CA GLY A 41 -1.52 8.24 -8.27
C GLY A 41 -2.82 8.85 -7.71
N GLN A 42 -3.85 8.05 -7.42
CA GLN A 42 -5.10 8.50 -6.80
C GLN A 42 -5.21 7.98 -5.36
N THR A 43 -5.91 8.69 -4.49
CA THR A 43 -6.15 8.24 -3.10
C THR A 43 -6.85 6.89 -3.10
N ALA A 44 -6.19 5.87 -2.55
CA ALA A 44 -6.75 4.53 -2.45
C ALA A 44 -7.92 4.50 -1.49
N GLN A 45 -9.00 3.81 -1.84
CA GLN A 45 -10.06 3.50 -0.88
C GLN A 45 -9.67 2.29 -0.02
N TYR A 46 -10.12 2.29 1.24
CA TYR A 46 -9.76 1.25 2.21
C TYR A 46 -10.11 -0.17 1.72
N THR A 47 -11.21 -0.31 0.97
CA THR A 47 -11.72 -1.59 0.46
C THR A 47 -11.43 -1.80 -1.03
N GLU A 48 -10.50 -1.03 -1.61
CA GLU A 48 -10.20 -1.11 -3.04
C GLU A 48 -9.41 -2.37 -3.36
N TYR A 49 -9.85 -3.08 -4.40
CA TYR A 49 -9.18 -4.29 -4.88
C TYR A 49 -7.95 -3.93 -5.72
N LEU A 50 -6.87 -4.67 -5.50
CA LEU A 50 -5.65 -4.53 -6.26
C LEU A 50 -5.67 -5.42 -7.51
N LYS A 51 -5.16 -4.87 -8.60
CA LYS A 51 -4.99 -5.56 -9.87
C LYS A 51 -3.51 -5.70 -10.19
N GLN A 52 -3.19 -6.70 -11.01
CA GLN A 52 -1.83 -6.89 -11.50
C GLN A 52 -1.39 -5.64 -12.28
N GLY A 53 -0.22 -5.12 -11.93
CA GLY A 53 0.35 -3.92 -12.54
C GLY A 53 0.03 -2.62 -11.82
N ASP A 54 -0.82 -2.64 -10.79
CA ASP A 54 -1.09 -1.46 -9.98
C ASP A 54 0.15 -0.98 -9.23
N ILE A 55 0.31 0.34 -9.17
CA ILE A 55 1.39 1.01 -8.44
C ILE A 55 0.82 1.57 -7.14
N LEU A 56 1.32 1.07 -6.01
CA LEU A 56 1.08 1.68 -4.71
C LEU A 56 2.25 2.57 -4.28
N ASN A 57 1.92 3.78 -3.88
CA ASN A 57 2.81 4.71 -3.20
C ASN A 57 2.33 4.90 -1.76
N ILE A 58 3.18 4.58 -0.78
CA ILE A 58 2.86 4.65 0.65
C ILE A 58 3.87 5.58 1.31
N TYR A 59 3.38 6.64 1.96
CA TYR A 59 4.25 7.65 2.56
C TYR A 59 3.59 8.33 3.75
N TRP A 60 4.42 8.92 4.62
CA TRP A 60 3.94 9.76 5.72
C TRP A 60 3.54 11.14 5.21
N VAL A 61 2.35 11.59 5.59
CA VAL A 61 1.90 12.97 5.39
C VAL A 61 2.37 13.80 6.58
N GLN A 62 3.07 14.92 6.31
CA GLN A 62 3.44 15.90 7.33
C GLN A 62 2.27 16.83 7.69
#